data_AF-A0A9D2AAW7-F1
#
_entry.id   AF-A0A9D2AAW7-F1
#
_cell.length_a   1.000
_cell.length_b   1.000
_cell.length_c   1.000
_cell.angle_alpha   90.00
_cell.angle_beta   90.00
_cell.angle_gamma   90.00
#
_symmetry.space_group_name_H-M   'P 1'
#
loop_
_entity.id
_entity.type
_entity.pdbx_description
1 polymer ?
#
loop_
_entity_poly.entity_id
_entity_poly.type
_entity_poly.pdbx_seq_one_letter_code
_entity_poly.pdbx_strand_id
1 'polypeptide(L)' 'MKTFFARRHPQVVKSLNKLHHQISTNDMQEMNYQIVVKHQKVTAVAHNYLITVFHNTNTLK' A
#
# COMPACT_ATOMS: atom_id res chain seq x y z
N MET A 1 6.32 -11.28 -8.36
CA MET A 1 7.46 -11.63 -7.47
C MET A 1 8.08 -12.93 -7.95
N LYS A 2 9.42 -13.05 -8.04
CA LYS A 2 10.08 -14.30 -8.46
C LYS A 2 9.82 -15.41 -7.43
N THR A 3 9.47 -16.62 -7.88
CA THR A 3 9.09 -17.75 -7.02
C THR A 3 10.15 -18.10 -5.98
N PHE A 4 11.43 -18.08 -6.35
CA PHE A 4 12.52 -18.36 -5.42
C PHE A 4 12.57 -17.36 -4.25
N PHE A 5 12.43 -16.06 -4.53
CA PHE A 5 12.41 -15.02 -3.50
C PHE A 5 11.19 -15.16 -2.58
N ALA A 6 10.02 -15.42 -3.16
CA ALA A 6 8.78 -15.63 -2.40
C ALA A 6 8.91 -16.75 -1.36
N ARG A 7 9.50 -17.89 -1.78
CA ARG A 7 9.74 -19.05 -0.89
C ARG A 7 10.75 -18.72 0.21
N ARG A 8 11.78 -17.93 -0.08
CA ARG A 8 12.82 -17.57 0.89
C ARG A 8 12.41 -16.46 1.86
N HIS A 9 11.38 -15.68 1.51
CA HIS A 9 10.90 -14.55 2.31
C HIS A 9 9.38 -14.61 2.52
N PRO A 10 8.83 -15.67 3.15
CA PRO A 10 7.38 -15.84 3.34
C PRO A 10 6.73 -14.68 4.10
N GLN A 11 7.47 -14.01 4.98
CA GLN A 11 7.01 -12.80 5.70
C GLN A 11 6.74 -11.62 4.77
N VAL A 12 7.54 -11.45 3.71
CA VAL A 12 7.30 -10.40 2.71
C VAL A 12 6.03 -10.72 1.93
N VAL A 13 5.83 -12.00 1.56
CA VAL A 13 4.60 -12.46 0.91
C VAL A 13 3.38 -12.20 1.78
N LYS A 14 3.46 -12.53 3.08
CA LYS A 14 2.40 -12.28 4.05
C LYS A 14 2.06 -10.79 4.15
N SER A 15 3.05 -9.90 4.18
CA SER A 15 2.83 -8.45 4.21
C SER A 15 2.24 -7.92 2.91
N LEU A 16 2.72 -8.38 1.75
CA LEU A 16 2.17 -7.98 0.45
C LEU A 16 0.72 -8.44 0.27
N ASN A 17 0.38 -9.64 0.75
CA ASN A 17 -0.99 -10.15 0.68
C ASN A 17 -1.99 -9.30 1.47
N LYS A 18 -1.54 -8.57 2.52
CA LYS A 18 -2.41 -7.62 3.23
C LYS A 18 -2.85 -6.45 2.34
N LEU A 19 -2.10 -6.13 1.29
CA LEU A 19 -2.42 -5.06 0.33
C LEU A 19 -3.38 -5.53 -0.76
N HIS A 20 -3.68 -6.83 -0.85
CA HIS A 20 -4.51 -7.37 -1.91
C HIS A 20 -5.94 -6.82 -1.81
N HIS A 21 -6.46 -6.30 -2.92
CA HIS A 21 -7.76 -5.61 -3.03
C HIS A 21 -7.94 -4.38 -2.13
N GLN A 22 -6.87 -3.85 -1.51
CA GLN A 22 -6.97 -2.68 -0.63
C GLN A 22 -6.89 -1.35 -1.37
N ILE A 23 -6.50 -1.35 -2.65
CA ILE A 23 -6.28 -0.12 -3.43
C ILE A 23 -7.24 -0.11 -4.61
N SER A 24 -8.26 0.74 -4.54
CA SER A 24 -9.17 0.96 -5.66
C SER A 24 -8.52 1.81 -6.76
N THR A 25 -9.13 1.84 -7.95
CA THR A 25 -8.72 2.74 -9.02
C THR A 25 -8.75 4.21 -8.58
N ASN A 26 -9.78 4.60 -7.81
CA ASN A 26 -9.92 5.97 -7.32
C ASN A 26 -8.82 6.33 -6.32
N ASP A 27 -8.47 5.40 -5.42
CA ASP A 27 -7.35 5.61 -4.48
C ASP A 27 -6.02 5.83 -5.21
N MET A 28 -5.77 5.04 -6.25
CA MET A 28 -4.57 5.18 -7.07
C MET A 28 -4.55 6.50 -7.83
N GLN A 29 -5.69 6.93 -8.38
CA GLN A 29 -5.81 8.22 -9.06
C GLN A 29 -5.54 9.39 -8.11
N GLU A 30 -6.08 9.36 -6.89
CA GLU A 30 -5.83 10.40 -5.89
C GLU A 30 -4.35 10.43 -5.46
N MET A 31 -3.73 9.27 -5.23
CA MET A 31 -2.29 9.21 -4.94
C MET A 31 -1.45 9.76 -6.10
N ASN A 32 -1.81 9.47 -7.35
CA ASN A 32 -1.13 10.01 -8.53
C ASN A 32 -1.32 11.53 -8.64
N TYR A 33 -2.51 12.05 -8.33
CA TYR A 33 -2.78 13.49 -8.29
C TYR A 33 -1.89 14.21 -7.25
N GLN A 34 -1.77 13.63 -6.05
CA GLN A 34 -0.89 14.11 -5.01
C GLN A 34 0.59 14.19 -5.45
N ILE A 35 1.06 13.21 -6.21
CA ILE A 35 2.44 13.17 -6.68
C ILE A 35 2.66 14.12 -7.85
N VAL A 36 1.86 14.00 -8.91
CA VAL A 36 2.14 14.64 -10.20
C VAL A 36 1.74 16.11 -10.19
N VAL A 37 0.61 16.44 -9.57
CA VAL A 37 0.07 17.81 -9.57
C VAL A 37 0.46 18.56 -8.31
N LYS A 38 0.35 17.93 -7.14
CA LYS A 38 0.73 18.58 -5.86
C LYS A 38 2.23 18.46 -5.54
N HIS A 39 3.02 17.82 -6.41
CA HIS A 39 4.46 17.63 -6.26
C HIS A 39 4.88 17.00 -4.91
N GLN A 40 4.02 16.15 -4.35
CA GLN A 40 4.32 15.47 -3.10
C GLN A 40 5.29 14.31 -3.32
N LYS A 41 6.11 14.03 -2.30
CA LYS A 41 7.06 12.91 -2.34
C LYS A 41 6.29 11.59 -2.40
N VAL A 42 6.62 10.76 -3.40
CA VAL A 42 6.03 9.42 -3.61
C VAL A 42 6.08 8.58 -2.33
N THR A 43 7.22 8.60 -1.63
CA THR A 43 7.42 7.83 -0.40
C THR A 43 6.48 8.28 0.72
N ALA A 44 6.22 9.58 0.85
CA ALA A 44 5.31 10.11 1.85
C ALA A 44 3.85 9.76 1.53
N VAL A 45 3.43 9.91 0.27
CA VAL A 45 2.07 9.56 -0.18
C VAL A 45 1.79 8.07 0.04
N ALA A 46 2.69 7.19 -0.42
CA ALA A 46 2.53 5.74 -0.24
C ALA A 46 2.48 5.35 1.25
N HIS A 47 3.38 5.90 2.07
CA HIS A 47 3.39 5.63 3.52
C HIS A 47 2.09 6.08 4.20
N ASN A 48 1.63 7.30 3.91
CA ASN A 48 0.40 7.84 4.49
C ASN A 48 -0.83 7.02 4.10
N TYR A 49 -0.89 6.57 2.85
CA TYR A 49 -1.96 5.70 2.39
C TYR A 49 -1.96 4.36 3.15
N LEU A 50 -0.79 3.72 3.28
CA LEU A 50 -0.64 2.46 4.02
C LEU A 50 -1.05 2.61 5.49
N ILE A 51 -0.65 3.69 6.16
CA ILE A 51 -1.06 3.94 7.55
C ILE A 51 -2.58 4.12 7.65
N THR A 52 -3.18 4.92 6.77
CA THR A 52 -4.63 5.20 6.79
C THR A 52 -5.46 3.92 6.61
N VAL A 53 -5.11 3.10 5.62
CA VAL A 53 -5.84 1.85 5.32
C VAL A 53 -5.70 0.83 6.45
N PHE A 54 -4.51 0.69 7.06
CA PHE A 54 -4.28 -0.31 8.11
C PHE A 54 -4.60 0.17 9.54
N HIS A 55 -4.75 1.48 9.78
CA HIS A 55 -5.23 1.98 11.08
C HIS A 55 -6.74 1.74 11.26
N ASN A 56 -7.53 1.80 10.19
CA ASN A 56 -9.00 1.68 10.28
C ASN A 56 -9.49 0.23 10.49
N THR A 57 -8.63 -0.78 10.31
CA THR A 57 -8.97 -2.20 10.53
C THR A 57 -8.73 -2.69 11.96
N ASN A 58 -8.21 -1.85 12.86
CA ASN A 58 -7.91 -2.20 14.26
C ASN A 58 -8.80 -1.47 15.29
N THR A 59 -9.76 -0.66 14.85
CA THR A 59 -10.72 0.07 15.72
C THR A 59 -12.11 -0.57 15.81
N LEU A 60 -12.30 -1.75 15.20
CA LEU A 60 -13.52 -2.57 15.31
C LEU A 60 -13.24 -3.96 15.92
N LYS A 61 -12.40 -4.01 16.96
CA LYS A 61 -12.29 -5.17 17.86
C LYS A 61 -12.55 -4.74 19.29
#